data_AF-A0A933SJQ2-F1
#
_entry.id   AF-A0A933SJQ2-F1
#
_cell.length_a   1.000
_cell.length_b   1.000
_cell.length_c   1.000
_cell.angle_alpha   90.00
_cell.angle_beta   90.00
_cell.angle_gamma   90.00
#
_symmetry.space_group_name_H-M   'P 1'
#
loop_
_entity.id
_entity.type
_entity.pdbx_description
1 polymer ?
#
loop_
_entity_poly.entity_id
_entity_poly.type
_entity_poly.pdbx_seq_one_letter_code
_entity_poly.pdbx_strand_id
1 'polypeptide(L)'
;MNFLASLFGGGDTIKAVGDSLDNLFTSDEERLEKQAELMKAQREYDYLESKLVADLNIAQTEVNKEEAKSANIFVAGWRPAIGWIGALSLFYQFVAYPILLWLPIEKPPAPLDSSTLMTLITGMLGIAGLRSFDKMKGTDTAAVGKK
;
A
#
# COMPACT_ATOMS: atom_id res chain seq x y z
N MET A 1 24.49 -65.13 -12.87
CA MET A 1 24.69 -63.71 -12.50
C MET A 1 23.42 -63.16 -11.85
N ASN A 2 23.00 -63.62 -10.66
CA ASN A 2 21.73 -63.16 -10.03
C ASN A 2 21.82 -62.91 -8.51
N PHE A 3 22.96 -63.15 -7.88
CA PHE A 3 23.15 -62.94 -6.44
C PHE A 3 23.56 -61.49 -6.12
N LEU A 4 24.46 -60.91 -6.92
CA LEU A 4 24.90 -59.51 -6.76
C LEU A 4 23.79 -58.49 -7.10
N ALA A 5 22.86 -58.80 -8.02
CA ALA A 5 21.72 -57.94 -8.32
C ALA A 5 20.69 -57.90 -7.17
N SER A 6 20.54 -58.98 -6.40
CA SER A 6 19.71 -59.03 -5.18
C SER A 6 20.34 -58.31 -3.99
N LEU A 7 21.67 -58.19 -3.94
CA LEU A 7 22.41 -57.49 -2.88
C LEU A 7 22.45 -55.97 -3.12
N PHE A 8 22.58 -55.53 -4.38
CA PHE A 8 22.53 -54.12 -4.77
C PHE A 8 21.11 -53.61 -5.07
N GLY A 9 20.14 -54.51 -5.30
CA GLY A 9 18.72 -54.18 -5.40
C GLY A 9 18.06 -53.83 -4.06
N GLY A 10 18.77 -54.00 -2.93
CA GLY A 10 18.33 -53.58 -1.60
C GLY A 10 18.50 -52.08 -1.32
N GLY A 11 19.12 -51.32 -2.22
CA GLY A 11 19.29 -49.87 -2.07
C GLY A 11 17.99 -49.07 -2.23
N ASP A 12 17.01 -49.62 -2.95
CA ASP A 12 15.74 -48.95 -3.23
C ASP A 12 14.70 -49.20 -2.13
N THR A 13 14.73 -50.40 -1.52
CA THR A 13 13.88 -50.71 -0.35
C THR A 13 14.41 -50.08 0.93
N ILE A 14 15.73 -49.98 1.10
CA ILE A 14 16.33 -49.26 2.23
C ILE A 14 16.09 -47.74 2.10
N LYS A 15 16.10 -47.18 0.88
CA LYS A 15 15.71 -45.79 0.64
C LYS A 15 14.22 -45.56 0.83
N ALA A 16 13.35 -46.42 0.32
CA ALA A 16 11.90 -46.29 0.54
C ALA A 16 11.50 -46.44 2.02
N VAL A 17 12.21 -47.29 2.78
CA VAL A 17 12.03 -47.41 4.24
C VAL A 17 12.67 -46.23 4.98
N GLY A 18 13.82 -45.74 4.51
CA GLY A 18 14.45 -44.50 5.02
C GLY A 18 13.56 -43.28 4.82
N ASP A 19 13.01 -43.10 3.62
CA ASP A 19 12.08 -42.04 3.27
C ASP A 19 10.73 -42.20 4.00
N SER A 20 10.26 -43.42 4.26
CA SER A 20 9.02 -43.65 5.03
C SER A 20 9.21 -43.45 6.54
N LEU A 21 10.36 -43.80 7.11
CA LEU A 21 10.68 -43.54 8.52
C LEU A 21 10.99 -42.06 8.77
N ASP A 22 11.65 -41.37 7.84
CA ASP A 22 11.91 -39.93 7.93
C ASP A 22 10.61 -39.12 7.75
N ASN A 23 9.68 -39.60 6.92
CA ASN A 23 8.33 -39.03 6.82
C ASN A 23 7.42 -39.36 8.02
N LEU A 24 7.70 -40.39 8.84
CA LEU A 24 6.87 -40.78 10.00
C LEU A 24 7.42 -40.34 11.37
N PHE A 25 8.72 -40.06 11.49
CA PHE A 25 9.32 -39.60 12.77
C PHE A 25 9.81 -38.14 12.77
N THR A 26 9.86 -37.45 11.62
CA THR A 26 10.37 -36.06 11.53
C THR A 26 9.35 -35.05 10.97
N SER A 27 8.27 -35.49 10.32
CA SER A 27 7.57 -34.61 9.37
C SER A 27 6.33 -33.88 9.92
N ASP A 28 5.33 -34.54 10.49
CA ASP A 28 4.01 -33.87 10.49
C ASP A 28 3.77 -32.94 11.69
N GLU A 29 4.19 -33.32 12.89
CA GLU A 29 3.96 -32.51 14.10
C GLU A 29 4.97 -31.35 14.23
N GLU A 30 6.27 -31.62 14.02
CA GLU A 30 7.31 -30.58 14.03
C GLU A 30 7.17 -29.57 12.88
N ARG A 31 6.72 -29.97 11.68
CA ARG A 31 6.46 -29.01 10.58
C ARG A 31 5.25 -28.15 10.88
N LEU A 32 4.24 -28.69 11.55
CA LEU A 32 3.06 -27.94 11.97
C LEU A 32 3.43 -26.91 13.05
N GLU A 33 4.29 -27.29 14.01
CA GLU A 33 4.85 -26.38 15.00
C GLU A 33 5.74 -25.32 14.38
N LYS A 34 6.68 -25.69 13.49
CA LYS A 34 7.51 -24.72 12.75
C LYS A 34 6.66 -23.78 11.89
N GLN A 35 5.61 -24.27 11.22
CA GLN A 35 4.66 -23.42 10.49
C GLN A 35 3.89 -22.49 11.42
N ALA A 36 3.47 -22.96 12.61
CA ALA A 36 2.79 -22.14 13.61
C ALA A 36 3.72 -21.07 14.23
N GLU A 37 4.99 -21.39 14.45
CA GLU A 37 6.01 -20.45 14.90
C GLU A 37 6.32 -19.40 13.83
N LEU A 38 6.50 -19.81 12.57
CA LEU A 38 6.68 -18.89 11.44
C LEU A 38 5.47 -17.98 11.26
N MET A 39 4.24 -18.49 11.43
CA MET A 39 3.02 -17.68 11.37
C MET A 39 2.94 -16.68 12.54
N LYS A 40 3.37 -17.06 13.75
CA LYS A 40 3.46 -16.13 14.89
C LYS A 40 4.49 -15.03 14.64
N ALA A 41 5.67 -15.40 14.14
CA ALA A 41 6.70 -14.45 13.77
C ALA A 41 6.22 -13.48 12.69
N GLN A 42 5.57 -13.98 11.62
CA GLN A 42 5.03 -13.13 10.56
C GLN A 42 4.01 -12.12 11.09
N ARG A 43 3.08 -12.54 11.95
CA ARG A 43 2.11 -11.61 12.57
C ARG A 43 2.78 -10.55 13.43
N GLU A 44 3.85 -10.90 14.13
CA GLU A 44 4.62 -9.95 14.92
C GLU A 44 5.32 -8.93 14.02
N TYR A 45 5.94 -9.39 12.93
CA TYR A 45 6.52 -8.51 11.90
C TYR A 45 5.48 -7.57 11.28
N ASP A 46 4.33 -8.09 10.85
CA ASP A 46 3.25 -7.29 10.25
C ASP A 46 2.70 -6.25 11.25
N TYR A 47 2.58 -6.63 12.53
CA TYR A 47 2.16 -5.72 13.60
C TYR A 47 3.19 -4.61 13.85
N LEU A 48 4.48 -4.95 13.90
CA LEU A 48 5.58 -4.01 14.03
C LEU A 48 5.63 -3.04 12.85
N GLU A 49 5.44 -3.52 11.63
CA GLU A 49 5.38 -2.70 10.43
C GLU A 49 4.19 -1.73 10.47
N SER A 50 3.00 -2.23 10.82
CA SER A 50 1.81 -1.40 10.97
C SER A 50 2.01 -0.29 12.00
N LYS A 51 2.61 -0.63 13.13
CA LYS A 51 2.91 0.31 14.21
C LYS A 51 3.94 1.35 13.76
N LEU A 52 5.00 0.95 13.07
CA LEU A 52 6.00 1.86 12.52
C LEU A 52 5.35 2.86 11.56
N VAL A 53 4.49 2.40 10.65
CA VAL A 53 3.76 3.28 9.72
C VAL A 53 2.83 4.22 10.47
N ALA A 54 2.14 3.75 11.51
CA ALA A 54 1.30 4.59 12.35
C ALA A 54 2.11 5.68 13.07
N ASP A 55 3.24 5.31 13.68
CA ASP A 55 4.13 6.22 14.39
C ASP A 55 4.72 7.28 13.45
N LEU A 56 5.11 6.90 12.23
CA LEU A 56 5.55 7.85 11.19
C LEU A 56 4.45 8.84 10.81
N ASN A 57 3.20 8.37 10.66
CA ASN A 57 2.06 9.25 10.37
C ASN A 57 1.77 10.21 11.53
N ILE A 58 1.92 9.76 12.77
CA ILE A 58 1.76 10.59 13.97
C ILE A 58 2.85 11.67 14.00
N ALA A 59 4.11 11.28 13.83
CA ALA A 59 5.23 12.22 13.78
C ALA A 59 5.04 13.27 12.68
N GLN A 60 4.61 12.86 11.48
CA GLN A 60 4.29 13.79 10.40
C GLN A 60 3.13 14.72 10.77
N THR A 61 2.11 14.23 11.48
CA THR A 61 0.97 15.04 11.93
C THR A 61 1.39 16.07 12.98
N GLU A 62 2.31 15.72 13.87
CA GLU A 62 2.87 16.63 14.87
C GLU A 62 3.68 17.74 14.21
N VAL A 63 4.57 17.40 13.29
CA VAL A 63 5.31 18.38 12.47
C VAL A 63 4.35 19.31 11.74
N ASN A 64 3.32 18.76 11.07
CA ASN A 64 2.33 19.58 10.36
C ASN A 64 1.56 20.53 11.31
N LYS A 65 1.30 20.10 12.54
CA LYS A 65 0.62 20.91 13.57
C LYS A 65 1.53 22.03 14.08
N GLU A 66 2.82 21.76 14.22
CA GLU A 66 3.82 22.77 14.60
C GLU A 66 4.06 23.78 13.46
N GLU A 67 4.17 23.30 12.22
CA GLU A 67 4.26 24.13 11.01
C GLU A 67 3.04 25.05 10.90
N ALA A 68 1.83 24.51 11.12
CA ALA A 68 0.59 25.28 11.11
C ALA A 68 0.48 26.31 12.24
N LYS A 69 1.15 26.07 13.38
CA LYS A 69 1.22 27.01 14.52
C LYS A 69 2.32 28.06 14.35
N SER A 70 3.23 27.89 13.39
CA SER A 70 4.31 28.83 13.18
C SER A 70 3.78 30.23 12.86
N ALA A 71 4.41 31.27 13.41
CA ALA A 71 4.03 32.66 13.15
C ALA A 71 4.37 33.12 11.71
N ASN A 72 5.15 32.31 10.97
CA ASN A 72 5.55 32.61 9.60
C ASN A 72 4.47 32.14 8.62
N ILE A 73 3.86 33.10 7.91
CA ILE A 73 2.79 32.85 6.92
C ILE A 73 3.28 31.93 5.79
N PHE A 74 4.56 31.94 5.44
CA PHE A 74 5.10 31.05 4.42
C PHE A 74 5.20 29.59 4.89
N VAL A 75 5.37 29.36 6.19
CA VAL A 75 5.47 28.01 6.79
C VAL A 75 4.09 27.47 7.15
N ALA A 76 3.22 28.28 7.76
CA ALA A 76 1.86 27.86 8.10
C ALA A 76 0.92 27.82 6.88
N GLY A 77 1.17 28.67 5.88
CA GLY A 77 0.22 28.93 4.79
C GLY A 77 0.43 28.14 3.51
N TRP A 78 1.55 27.44 3.32
CA TRP A 78 1.84 26.79 2.03
C TRP A 78 0.85 25.66 1.70
N ARG A 79 0.45 24.85 2.70
CA ARG A 79 -0.53 23.76 2.50
C ARG A 79 -1.92 24.31 2.11
N PRO A 80 -2.50 25.30 2.84
CA PRO A 80 -3.70 25.99 2.38
C PRO A 80 -3.54 26.64 1.01
N ALA A 81 -2.40 27.30 0.73
CA ALA A 81 -2.20 28.03 -0.52
C ALA A 81 -2.31 27.13 -1.76
N ILE A 82 -1.72 25.93 -1.72
CA ILE A 82 -1.86 24.96 -2.81
C ILE A 82 -3.33 24.55 -2.99
N GLY A 83 -4.05 24.32 -1.89
CA GLY A 83 -5.48 24.01 -1.92
C GLY A 83 -6.32 25.13 -2.53
N TRP A 84 -6.05 26.38 -2.16
CA TRP A 84 -6.73 27.56 -2.71
C TRP A 84 -6.42 27.76 -4.19
N ILE A 85 -5.17 27.57 -4.62
CA ILE A 85 -4.79 27.65 -6.03
C ILE A 85 -5.55 26.58 -6.83
N GLY A 86 -5.60 25.33 -6.33
CA GLY A 86 -6.37 24.26 -6.95
C GLY A 86 -7.87 24.58 -7.05
N ALA A 87 -8.47 25.09 -5.97
CA ALA A 87 -9.87 25.51 -5.96
C ALA A 87 -10.14 26.66 -6.94
N LEU A 88 -9.25 27.65 -7.00
CA LEU A 88 -9.34 28.77 -7.94
C LEU A 88 -9.17 28.32 -9.40
N SER A 89 -8.28 27.36 -9.68
CA SER A 89 -8.13 26.79 -11.03
C SER A 89 -9.41 26.07 -11.48
N LEU A 90 -10.02 25.28 -10.62
CA LEU A 90 -11.30 24.62 -10.91
C LEU A 90 -12.44 25.65 -11.08
N PHE A 91 -12.51 26.64 -10.19
CA PHE A 91 -13.49 27.72 -10.28
C PHE A 91 -13.35 28.51 -11.59
N TYR A 92 -12.13 28.87 -11.97
CA TYR A 92 -11.88 29.58 -13.21
C TYR A 92 -12.34 28.75 -14.41
N GLN A 93 -11.93 27.47 -14.49
CA GLN A 93 -12.23 26.64 -15.65
C GLN A 93 -13.73 26.35 -15.81
N PHE A 94 -14.41 26.01 -14.71
CA PHE A 94 -15.79 25.48 -14.77
C PHE A 94 -16.87 26.52 -14.46
N VAL A 95 -16.53 27.65 -13.84
CA VAL A 95 -17.50 28.68 -13.47
C VAL A 95 -17.17 30.02 -14.13
N ALA A 96 -15.97 30.56 -13.90
CA ALA A 96 -15.64 31.90 -14.38
C ALA A 96 -15.52 31.96 -15.90
N TYR A 97 -14.85 30.99 -16.53
CA TYR A 97 -14.62 30.98 -17.97
C TYR A 97 -15.93 30.90 -18.79
N PRO A 98 -16.90 30.01 -18.48
CA PRO A 98 -18.22 30.04 -19.13
C PRO A 98 -18.95 31.38 -18.99
N ILE A 99 -18.88 32.02 -17.81
CA ILE A 99 -19.49 33.34 -17.59
C ILE A 99 -18.80 34.41 -18.44
N LEU A 100 -17.45 34.38 -18.53
CA LEU A 100 -16.69 35.32 -19.36
C LEU A 100 -17.03 35.21 -20.84
N LEU A 101 -17.37 34.00 -21.34
CA LEU A 101 -17.84 33.80 -22.71
C LEU A 101 -19.24 34.39 -22.97
N TRP A 102 -20.07 34.54 -21.93
CA TRP A 102 -21.39 35.18 -22.06
C TRP A 102 -21.32 36.70 -22.03
N LEU A 103 -20.21 37.27 -21.59
CA LEU A 103 -19.97 38.70 -21.62
C LEU A 103 -19.44 39.12 -23.00
N PRO A 104 -19.77 40.34 -23.49
CA PRO A 104 -19.29 40.84 -24.78
C PRO A 104 -17.82 41.31 -24.69
N ILE A 105 -16.92 40.41 -24.29
CA ILE A 105 -15.48 40.65 -24.20
C ILE A 105 -14.87 40.21 -25.53
N GLU A 106 -14.23 41.13 -26.27
CA GLU A 106 -13.65 40.84 -27.60
C GLU A 106 -12.60 39.73 -27.58
N LYS A 107 -11.90 39.57 -26.46
CA LYS A 107 -10.90 38.52 -26.26
C LYS A 107 -10.92 38.02 -24.82
N PRO A 108 -11.77 37.05 -24.48
CA PRO A 108 -11.74 36.45 -23.15
C PRO A 108 -10.36 35.80 -22.91
N PRO A 109 -9.87 35.79 -21.66
CA PRO A 109 -8.64 35.10 -21.32
C PRO A 109 -8.73 33.61 -21.70
N ALA A 110 -7.61 33.00 -22.11
CA ALA A 110 -7.60 31.62 -22.57
C ALA A 110 -8.05 30.64 -21.46
N PRO A 111 -8.75 29.54 -21.82
CA PRO A 111 -9.09 28.51 -20.85
C PRO A 111 -7.81 27.85 -20.31
N LEU A 112 -7.89 27.28 -19.11
CA LEU A 112 -6.83 26.42 -18.62
C LEU A 112 -6.82 25.12 -19.42
N ASP A 113 -5.64 24.52 -19.52
CA ASP A 113 -5.48 23.23 -20.17
C ASP A 113 -6.23 22.14 -19.39
N SER A 114 -7.33 21.69 -19.97
CA SER A 114 -8.18 20.63 -19.41
C SER A 114 -7.42 19.33 -19.18
N SER A 115 -6.36 19.04 -19.97
CA SER A 115 -5.59 17.81 -19.79
C SER A 115 -4.78 17.85 -18.49
N THR A 116 -4.07 18.96 -18.23
CA THR A 116 -3.38 19.21 -16.97
C THR A 116 -4.35 19.19 -15.77
N LEU A 117 -5.55 19.76 -15.91
CA LEU A 117 -6.57 19.77 -14.85
C LEU A 117 -7.07 18.35 -14.52
N MET A 118 -7.33 17.54 -15.55
CA MET A 118 -7.74 16.14 -15.38
C MET A 118 -6.61 15.29 -14.79
N THR A 119 -5.35 15.56 -15.13
CA THR A 119 -4.20 14.90 -14.51
C THR A 119 -4.11 15.23 -13.01
N LEU A 120 -4.35 16.49 -12.61
CA LEU A 120 -4.36 16.88 -11.20
C LEU A 120 -5.50 16.20 -10.42
N ILE A 121 -6.72 16.20 -10.97
CA ILE A 121 -7.88 15.55 -10.34
C ILE A 121 -7.69 14.03 -10.27
N THR A 122 -7.28 13.40 -11.38
CA THR A 122 -7.08 11.95 -11.45
C THR A 122 -5.89 11.51 -10.60
N GLY A 123 -4.85 12.32 -10.46
CA GLY A 123 -3.73 12.07 -9.55
C GLY A 123 -4.18 12.03 -8.08
N MET A 124 -5.03 12.98 -7.67
CA MET A 124 -5.60 12.99 -6.32
C MET A 124 -6.61 11.85 -6.09
N LEU A 125 -7.46 11.57 -7.08
CA LEU A 125 -8.45 10.50 -7.02
C LEU A 125 -7.82 9.10 -7.12
N GLY A 126 -6.74 8.94 -7.88
CA GLY A 126 -6.06 7.67 -8.11
C GLY A 126 -5.38 7.14 -6.84
N ILE A 127 -4.69 8.01 -6.09
CA ILE A 127 -4.08 7.62 -4.81
C ILE A 127 -5.17 7.33 -3.75
N ALA A 128 -6.23 8.13 -3.70
CA ALA A 128 -7.37 7.88 -2.82
C ALA A 128 -8.13 6.59 -3.18
N GLY A 129 -8.23 6.28 -4.47
CA GLY A 129 -8.86 5.10 -5.03
C GLY A 129 -8.10 3.82 -4.72
N LEU A 130 -6.77 3.82 -4.85
CA LEU A 130 -5.91 2.68 -4.48
C LEU A 130 -6.08 2.30 -3.01
N ARG A 131 -6.05 3.28 -2.11
CA ARG A 131 -6.26 3.04 -0.67
C ARG A 131 -7.67 2.53 -0.35
N SER A 132 -8.68 3.01 -1.06
CA SER A 132 -10.07 2.52 -0.91
C SER A 132 -10.22 1.10 -1.45
N PHE A 133 -9.52 0.78 -2.54
CA PHE A 133 -9.46 -0.55 -3.13
C PHE A 133 -8.76 -1.56 -2.20
N ASP A 134 -7.64 -1.18 -1.59
CA ASP A 134 -6.93 -2.01 -0.60
C ASP A 134 -7.83 -2.33 0.61
N LYS A 135 -8.58 -1.34 1.09
CA LYS A 135 -9.57 -1.54 2.18
C LYS A 135 -10.72 -2.46 1.76
N MET A 136 -11.21 -2.34 0.52
CA MET A 136 -12.24 -3.24 0.00
C MET A 136 -11.73 -4.68 -0.15
N LYS A 137 -10.45 -4.85 -0.45
CA LYS A 137 -9.80 -6.17 -0.57
C LYS A 137 -9.33 -6.75 0.77
N GLY A 138 -9.45 -5.99 1.87
CA GLY A 138 -8.93 -6.42 3.17
C GLY A 138 -7.42 -6.65 3.15
N THR A 139 -6.71 -5.95 2.26
CA THR A 139 -5.26 -5.85 2.24
C THR A 139 -4.80 -4.55 2.90
N ASP A 140 -5.73 -3.79 3.47
CA ASP A 140 -5.38 -2.73 4.40
C ASP A 140 -4.73 -3.35 5.65
N THR A 141 -3.76 -2.63 6.20
CA THR A 141 -2.89 -3.12 7.28
C THR A 141 -3.67 -3.59 8.51
N ALA A 142 -4.93 -3.17 8.69
CA ALA A 142 -5.82 -3.61 9.77
C ALA A 142 -6.41 -5.03 9.58
N ALA A 143 -6.49 -5.54 8.36
CA ALA A 143 -7.10 -6.83 8.05
C ALA A 143 -6.11 -8.01 8.03
N VAL A 144 -4.80 -7.73 7.88
CA VAL A 144 -3.74 -8.75 7.90
C VAL A 144 -3.62 -9.44 9.27
N GLY A 145 -3.99 -8.75 10.36
CA GLY A 145 -3.96 -9.30 11.72
C GLY A 145 -5.18 -10.10 12.17
N LYS A 146 -6.19 -10.35 11.31
CA LYS A 146 -7.46 -11.02 11.67
C LYS A 146 -7.70 -12.38 11.01
N LYS A 147 -6.69 -12.99 10.38
CA LYS A 147 -6.79 -14.36 9.85
C LYS A 147 -5.96 -15.35 10.65
#